data_AF-A0A961GAX3-F1
#
_entry.id   AF-A0A961GAX3-F1
#
_cell.length_a   1.000
_cell.length_b   1.000
_cell.length_c   1.000
_cell.angle_alpha   90.00
_cell.angle_beta   90.00
_cell.angle_gamma   90.00
#
_symmetry.space_group_name_H-M   'P 1'
#
loop_
_entity.id
_entity.type
_entity.pdbx_description
1 polymer ?
#
loop_
_entity_poly.entity_id
_entity_poly.type
_entity_poly.pdbx_seq_one_letter_code
_entity_poly.pdbx_strand_id
1 'polypeptide(L)'
;MADSTAATADPELDRVAAPRRRLAAAIVVPAVVVLGAGGIAWADLAPAPPVGGAAARYLPADGSAQLQLDADGGADVVESTRAVGPTLLLELPALAADHVWGQFDDDEVAGLRLWRRTVTPLDSEVPPDAGAEPDDTPAPDAQVSMLARLGPEGVGLLATTGTASGLSFSPALPVLPADVVPGSHWEGEGEALPQGFATYRVEGSAAAADAVGEGCLTVTLELELVPRDGDPVTATQTDTWCPGRGVVASRATGPD
;
A
#
# COMPACT_ATOMS: atom_id res chain seq x y z
N MET A 1 -46.87 65.79 2.02
CA MET A 1 -47.44 65.16 0.82
C MET A 1 -46.29 64.59 0.03
N ALA A 2 -46.07 63.28 0.13
CA ALA A 2 -45.12 62.55 -0.69
C ALA A 2 -45.83 61.24 -1.08
N ASP A 3 -46.24 61.15 -2.34
CA ASP A 3 -46.87 59.96 -2.90
C ASP A 3 -45.80 58.88 -3.09
N SER A 4 -45.88 57.84 -2.26
CA SER A 4 -45.11 56.61 -2.43
C SER A 4 -45.76 55.78 -3.53
N THR A 5 -45.16 55.77 -4.71
CA THR A 5 -45.60 54.92 -5.82
C THR A 5 -45.03 53.52 -5.60
N ALA A 6 -45.79 52.66 -4.92
CA ALA A 6 -45.47 51.24 -4.80
C ALA A 6 -45.68 50.57 -6.16
N ALA A 7 -44.58 50.29 -6.88
CA ALA A 7 -44.62 49.47 -8.08
C ALA A 7 -45.18 48.10 -7.72
N THR A 8 -46.40 47.83 -8.16
CA THR A 8 -47.07 46.55 -8.00
C THR A 8 -46.37 45.57 -8.93
N ALA A 9 -45.52 44.71 -8.36
CA ALA A 9 -44.91 43.63 -9.12
C ALA A 9 -46.02 42.73 -9.67
N ASP A 10 -46.10 42.64 -10.99
CA ASP A 10 -47.14 41.93 -11.71
C ASP A 10 -46.97 40.40 -11.48
N PRO A 11 -47.84 39.75 -10.69
CA PRO A 11 -47.68 38.34 -10.31
C PRO A 11 -47.94 37.37 -11.49
N GLU A 12 -48.34 37.90 -12.65
CA GLU A 12 -48.69 37.10 -13.82
C GLU A 12 -47.46 36.65 -14.63
N LEU A 13 -46.37 37.43 -14.63
CA LEU A 13 -45.14 37.08 -15.34
C LEU A 13 -44.37 35.91 -14.69
N ASP A 14 -44.57 35.63 -13.40
CA ASP A 14 -43.90 34.54 -12.69
C ASP A 14 -44.56 33.17 -12.94
N ARG A 15 -45.83 33.11 -13.32
CA ARG A 15 -46.56 31.84 -13.50
C ARG A 15 -46.22 31.12 -14.79
N VAL A 16 -45.84 31.84 -15.85
CA VAL A 16 -45.49 31.25 -17.15
C VAL A 16 -44.02 30.78 -17.19
N ALA A 17 -43.15 31.35 -16.35
CA ALA A 17 -41.74 30.94 -16.25
C ALA A 17 -41.52 29.67 -15.40
N ALA A 18 -42.45 29.34 -14.51
CA ALA A 18 -42.33 28.24 -13.55
C ALA A 18 -42.14 26.83 -14.16
N PRO A 19 -42.89 26.38 -15.19
CA PRO A 19 -42.74 25.03 -15.71
C PRO A 19 -41.44 24.83 -16.50
N ARG A 20 -41.02 25.85 -17.26
CA ARG A 20 -39.75 25.81 -18.02
C ARG A 20 -38.53 25.82 -17.10
N ARG A 21 -38.57 26.60 -16.00
CA ARG A 21 -37.51 26.61 -14.99
C ARG A 21 -37.42 25.28 -14.24
N ARG A 22 -38.55 24.65 -13.92
CA ARG A 22 -38.59 23.31 -13.29
C ARG A 22 -38.04 22.22 -14.21
N LEU A 23 -38.40 22.25 -15.49
CA LEU A 23 -37.86 21.32 -16.48
C LEU A 23 -36.35 21.51 -16.67
N ALA A 24 -35.88 22.76 -16.77
CA ALA A 24 -34.45 23.06 -16.88
C ALA A 24 -33.69 22.57 -15.63
N ALA A 25 -34.20 22.81 -14.43
CA ALA A 25 -33.58 22.31 -13.20
C ALA A 25 -33.54 20.78 -13.14
N ALA A 26 -34.62 20.11 -13.56
CA ALA A 26 -34.71 18.64 -13.60
C ALA A 26 -33.71 18.00 -14.58
N ILE A 27 -33.20 18.73 -15.57
CA ILE A 27 -32.18 18.25 -16.51
C ILE A 27 -30.78 18.65 -16.04
N VAL A 28 -30.60 19.89 -15.61
CA VAL A 28 -29.27 20.44 -15.24
C VAL A 28 -28.71 19.76 -14.02
N VAL A 29 -29.51 19.51 -12.97
CA VAL A 29 -29.01 18.88 -11.74
C VAL A 29 -28.46 17.46 -12.00
N PRO A 30 -29.20 16.51 -12.61
CA PRO A 30 -28.65 15.19 -12.89
C PRO A 30 -27.49 15.24 -13.89
N ALA A 31 -27.50 16.17 -14.87
CA ALA A 31 -26.36 16.35 -15.77
C ALA A 31 -25.09 16.78 -15.02
N VAL A 32 -25.19 17.73 -14.08
CA VAL A 32 -24.06 18.16 -13.23
C VAL A 32 -23.61 17.02 -12.32
N VAL A 33 -24.54 16.23 -11.76
CA VAL A 33 -24.20 15.07 -10.92
C VAL A 33 -23.48 14.00 -11.75
N VAL A 34 -23.97 13.67 -12.95
CA VAL A 34 -23.36 12.67 -13.84
C VAL A 34 -21.99 13.15 -14.35
N LEU A 35 -21.85 14.42 -14.71
CA LEU A 35 -20.56 14.99 -15.12
C LEU A 35 -19.58 15.08 -13.95
N GLY A 36 -20.05 15.42 -12.74
CA GLY A 36 -19.24 15.46 -11.54
C GLY A 36 -18.76 14.08 -11.12
N ALA A 37 -19.67 13.11 -11.01
CA ALA A 37 -19.34 11.73 -10.68
C ALA A 37 -18.48 11.06 -11.76
N GLY A 38 -18.80 11.31 -13.04
CA GLY A 38 -18.02 10.83 -14.17
C GLY A 38 -16.61 11.43 -14.20
N GLY A 39 -16.46 12.71 -13.87
CA GLY A 39 -15.16 13.38 -13.78
C GLY A 39 -14.28 12.82 -12.66
N ILE A 40 -14.85 12.54 -11.48
CA ILE A 40 -14.14 11.89 -10.37
C ILE A 40 -13.74 10.47 -10.77
N ALA A 41 -14.66 9.67 -11.31
CA ALA A 41 -14.36 8.32 -11.76
C ALA A 41 -13.29 8.29 -12.86
N TRP A 42 -13.26 9.28 -13.77
CA TRP A 42 -12.21 9.38 -14.79
C TRP A 42 -10.86 9.83 -14.22
N ALA A 43 -10.86 10.71 -13.21
CA ALA A 43 -9.64 11.10 -12.52
C ALA A 43 -9.04 9.92 -11.75
N ASP A 44 -9.87 9.05 -11.17
CA ASP A 44 -9.44 7.81 -10.51
C ASP A 44 -8.91 6.76 -11.52
N LEU A 45 -9.36 6.82 -12.78
CA LEU A 45 -8.87 5.93 -13.85
C LEU A 45 -7.56 6.41 -14.48
N ALA A 46 -7.14 7.66 -14.27
CA ALA A 46 -5.89 8.15 -14.82
C ALA A 46 -4.72 7.50 -14.07
N PRO A 47 -3.89 6.66 -14.71
CA PRO A 47 -2.77 6.04 -14.03
C PRO A 47 -1.82 7.14 -13.55
N ALA A 48 -1.60 7.21 -12.24
CA ALA A 48 -0.58 8.09 -11.69
C ALA A 48 0.75 7.80 -12.41
N PRO A 49 1.51 8.84 -12.81
CA PRO A 49 2.79 8.64 -13.48
C PRO A 49 3.65 7.72 -12.60
N PRO A 50 4.23 6.65 -13.18
CA PRO A 50 4.96 5.67 -12.40
C PRO A 50 6.12 6.37 -11.69
N VAL A 51 6.12 6.29 -10.36
CA VAL A 51 7.28 6.65 -9.53
C VAL A 51 7.85 5.36 -8.98
N GLY A 52 9.18 5.26 -8.91
CA GLY A 52 9.90 4.01 -8.70
C GLY A 52 10.75 3.56 -9.87
N GLY A 53 10.92 4.36 -10.93
CA GLY A 53 11.75 3.98 -12.10
C GLY A 53 11.31 2.66 -12.74
N ALA A 54 12.27 1.79 -13.08
CA ALA A 54 12.05 0.43 -13.55
C ALA A 54 11.37 -0.46 -12.49
N ALA A 55 11.58 -0.25 -11.18
CA ALA A 55 10.90 -1.02 -10.13
C ALA A 55 9.37 -0.86 -10.19
N ALA A 56 8.89 0.32 -10.59
CA ALA A 56 7.46 0.60 -10.72
C ALA A 56 6.74 -0.35 -11.70
N ARG A 57 7.46 -0.94 -12.67
CA ARG A 57 6.88 -1.89 -13.63
C ARG A 57 6.45 -3.20 -12.99
N TYR A 58 7.02 -3.55 -11.83
CA TYR A 58 6.67 -4.78 -11.10
C TYR A 58 5.51 -4.59 -10.16
N LEU A 59 5.13 -3.36 -9.82
CA LEU A 59 4.03 -3.12 -8.89
C LEU A 59 2.70 -3.57 -9.50
N PRO A 60 1.82 -4.23 -8.70
CA PRO A 60 0.47 -4.53 -9.14
C PRO A 60 -0.33 -3.25 -9.45
N ALA A 61 -1.43 -3.42 -10.17
CA ALA A 61 -2.44 -2.37 -10.26
C ALA A 61 -2.95 -1.98 -8.85
N ASP A 62 -3.44 -0.75 -8.72
CA ASP A 62 -4.06 -0.31 -7.47
C ASP A 62 -5.41 -1.03 -7.29
N GLY A 63 -5.72 -1.41 -6.06
CA GLY A 63 -6.92 -2.19 -5.72
C GLY A 63 -6.91 -3.62 -6.27
N SER A 64 -5.78 -4.15 -6.71
CA SER A 64 -5.72 -5.53 -7.23
C SER A 64 -5.78 -6.55 -6.09
N ALA A 65 -6.50 -7.64 -6.31
CA ALA A 65 -6.47 -8.84 -5.47
C ALA A 65 -6.07 -10.05 -6.31
N GLN A 66 -5.20 -10.91 -5.78
CA GLN A 66 -4.72 -12.12 -6.45
C GLN A 66 -4.77 -13.29 -5.47
N LEU A 67 -5.21 -14.45 -5.97
CA LEU A 67 -5.03 -15.72 -5.27
C LEU A 67 -3.60 -16.22 -5.56
N GLN A 68 -2.80 -16.38 -4.52
CA GLN A 68 -1.48 -16.99 -4.59
C GLN A 68 -1.57 -18.42 -4.06
N LEU A 69 -0.98 -19.36 -4.77
CA LEU A 69 -0.87 -20.76 -4.35
C LEU A 69 0.59 -21.04 -4.07
N ASP A 70 0.88 -21.49 -2.86
CA ASP A 70 2.22 -21.84 -2.42
C ASP A 70 2.55 -23.29 -2.80
N ALA A 71 3.85 -23.60 -2.82
CA ALA A 71 4.35 -24.88 -3.31
C ALA A 71 3.99 -26.07 -2.40
N ASP A 72 3.67 -25.80 -1.13
CA ASP A 72 3.19 -26.76 -0.13
C ASP A 72 1.67 -26.98 -0.22
N GLY A 73 0.98 -26.27 -1.11
CA GLY A 73 -0.46 -26.36 -1.31
C GLY A 73 -1.25 -25.32 -0.53
N GLY A 74 -0.59 -24.45 0.25
CA GLY A 74 -1.23 -23.31 0.90
C GLY A 74 -1.78 -22.30 -0.10
N ALA A 75 -2.79 -21.54 0.30
CA ALA A 75 -3.39 -20.48 -0.49
C ALA A 75 -3.50 -19.18 0.31
N ASP A 76 -3.16 -18.07 -0.36
CA ASP A 76 -3.25 -16.73 0.17
C ASP A 76 -4.06 -15.82 -0.76
N VAL A 77 -4.81 -14.88 -0.19
CA VAL A 77 -5.29 -13.70 -0.92
C VAL A 77 -4.32 -12.55 -0.71
N VAL A 78 -3.72 -12.09 -1.79
CA VAL A 78 -2.80 -10.95 -1.82
C VAL A 78 -3.52 -9.74 -2.40
N GLU A 79 -3.70 -8.70 -1.57
CA GLU A 79 -4.30 -7.43 -1.95
C GLU A 79 -3.23 -6.35 -2.05
N SER A 80 -3.40 -5.42 -2.99
CA SER A 80 -2.48 -4.32 -3.23
C SER A 80 -3.23 -3.00 -3.29
N THR A 81 -2.76 -2.01 -2.54
CA THR A 81 -3.32 -0.65 -2.53
C THR A 81 -2.19 0.36 -2.67
N ARG A 82 -2.43 1.45 -3.39
CA ARG A 82 -1.50 2.58 -3.49
C ARG A 82 -2.21 3.85 -3.04
N ALA A 83 -1.46 4.75 -2.41
CA ALA A 83 -1.99 6.04 -2.01
C ALA A 83 -0.94 7.14 -2.18
N VAL A 84 -1.42 8.38 -2.29
CA VAL A 84 -0.60 9.58 -2.17
C VAL A 84 -0.97 10.29 -0.88
N GLY A 85 0.02 10.77 -0.14
CA GLY A 85 -0.17 11.41 1.16
C GLY A 85 -0.10 10.42 2.33
N PRO A 86 -0.59 10.83 3.50
CA PRO A 86 -0.38 10.08 4.75
C PRO A 86 -1.38 8.96 5.02
N THR A 87 -2.41 8.78 4.19
CA THR A 87 -3.57 7.93 4.52
C THR A 87 -3.18 6.53 4.96
N LEU A 88 -2.25 5.87 4.25
CA LEU A 88 -1.82 4.51 4.60
C LEU A 88 -0.91 4.46 5.85
N LEU A 89 -0.27 5.56 6.23
CA LEU A 89 0.46 5.65 7.50
C LEU A 89 -0.49 5.68 8.70
N LEU A 90 -1.67 6.28 8.54
CA LEU A 90 -2.68 6.37 9.59
C LEU A 90 -3.35 5.02 9.88
N GLU A 91 -3.15 4.03 9.01
CA GLU A 91 -3.65 2.66 9.17
C GLU A 91 -2.65 1.74 9.89
N LEU A 92 -1.43 2.21 10.15
CA LEU A 92 -0.43 1.46 10.91
C LEU A 92 -0.79 1.42 12.41
N PRO A 93 -0.39 0.36 13.15
CA PRO A 93 -0.39 0.39 14.60
C PRO A 93 0.41 1.59 15.13
N ALA A 94 -0.06 2.21 16.21
CA ALA A 94 0.46 3.49 16.70
C ALA A 94 1.99 3.53 16.88
N LEU A 95 2.59 2.44 17.37
CA LEU A 95 4.05 2.35 17.54
C LEU A 95 4.80 2.33 16.20
N ALA A 96 4.31 1.58 15.21
CA ALA A 96 4.90 1.56 13.88
C ALA A 96 4.70 2.91 13.17
N ALA A 97 3.52 3.52 13.33
CA ALA A 97 3.21 4.83 12.80
C ALA A 97 4.19 5.88 13.36
N ASP A 98 4.37 5.96 14.68
CA ASP A 98 5.27 6.93 15.33
C ASP A 98 6.71 6.83 14.79
N HIS A 99 7.23 5.60 14.64
CA HIS A 99 8.58 5.38 14.09
C HIS A 99 8.69 5.79 12.62
N VAL A 100 7.67 5.53 11.80
CA VAL A 100 7.69 5.90 10.37
C VAL A 100 7.47 7.40 10.18
N TRP A 101 6.61 8.02 10.99
CA TRP A 101 6.31 9.45 10.91
C TRP A 101 7.51 10.33 11.20
N GLY A 102 8.38 9.92 12.13
CA GLY A 102 9.60 10.67 12.47
C GLY A 102 10.61 10.81 11.31
N GLN A 103 10.40 10.15 10.17
CA GLN A 103 11.29 10.15 9.01
C GLN A 103 10.97 11.25 7.99
N PHE A 104 9.81 11.88 8.08
CA PHE A 104 9.30 12.79 7.07
C PHE A 104 8.99 14.15 7.66
N ASP A 105 9.39 15.20 6.96
CA ASP A 105 8.95 16.56 7.29
C ASP A 105 7.50 16.77 6.81
N ASP A 106 6.77 17.71 7.42
CA ASP A 106 5.36 18.00 7.12
C ASP A 106 5.08 18.22 5.61
N ASP A 107 6.02 18.85 4.89
CA ASP A 107 5.91 19.12 3.46
C ASP A 107 6.07 17.85 2.60
N GLU A 108 6.88 16.88 3.04
CA GLU A 108 7.12 15.62 2.32
C GLU A 108 5.91 14.69 2.41
N VAL A 109 5.26 14.69 3.58
CA VAL A 109 4.14 13.81 3.92
C VAL A 109 3.01 13.90 2.89
N ALA A 110 2.67 15.11 2.45
CA ALA A 110 1.60 15.33 1.47
C ALA A 110 1.93 14.74 0.08
N GLY A 111 3.23 14.58 -0.22
CA GLY A 111 3.74 14.04 -1.48
C GLY A 111 4.14 12.57 -1.43
N LEU A 112 4.07 11.92 -0.25
CA LEU A 112 4.45 10.52 -0.10
C LEU A 112 3.63 9.65 -1.04
N ARG A 113 4.31 8.72 -1.72
CA ARG A 113 3.65 7.69 -2.52
C ARG A 113 3.88 6.38 -1.81
N LEU A 114 2.79 5.76 -1.41
CA LEU A 114 2.82 4.57 -0.58
C LEU A 114 2.18 3.42 -1.33
N TRP A 115 2.72 2.23 -1.10
CA TRP A 115 2.18 0.97 -1.59
C TRP A 115 2.03 0.04 -0.41
N ARG A 116 0.82 -0.48 -0.21
CA ARG A 116 0.53 -1.52 0.76
C ARG A 116 0.30 -2.83 0.03
N ARG A 117 0.90 -3.90 0.55
CA ARG A 117 0.58 -5.29 0.22
C ARG A 117 0.03 -5.96 1.45
N THR A 118 -1.13 -6.59 1.32
CA THR A 118 -1.79 -7.33 2.39
C THR A 118 -1.91 -8.78 1.99
N VAL A 119 -1.57 -9.71 2.88
CA VAL A 119 -1.61 -11.16 2.67
C VAL A 119 -2.55 -11.77 3.69
N THR A 120 -3.58 -12.46 3.20
CA THR A 120 -4.58 -13.14 4.02
C THR A 120 -4.51 -14.64 3.74
N PRO A 121 -4.03 -15.46 4.69
CA PRO A 121 -4.03 -16.91 4.55
C PRO A 121 -5.46 -17.46 4.42
N LEU A 122 -5.66 -18.46 3.56
CA LEU A 122 -6.95 -19.14 3.38
C LEU A 122 -7.00 -20.52 4.04
N ASP A 123 -5.85 -21.20 4.16
CA ASP A 123 -5.77 -22.59 4.63
C ASP A 123 -5.45 -22.72 6.13
N SER A 124 -5.63 -21.66 6.89
CA SER A 124 -5.57 -21.70 8.35
C SER A 124 -6.85 -22.30 8.94
N GLU A 125 -7.14 -23.56 8.58
CA GLU A 125 -8.08 -24.36 9.36
C GLU A 125 -7.48 -24.55 10.76
N VAL A 126 -7.87 -23.71 11.72
CA VAL A 126 -7.71 -23.99 13.14
C VAL A 126 -8.28 -25.40 13.37
N PRO A 127 -7.48 -26.41 13.76
CA PRO A 127 -8.03 -27.72 14.03
C PRO A 127 -9.10 -27.56 15.11
N PRO A 128 -10.36 -27.93 14.85
CA PRO A 128 -11.50 -27.59 15.73
C PRO A 128 -11.45 -28.22 17.13
N ASP A 129 -10.41 -29.01 17.46
CA ASP A 129 -10.36 -29.87 18.64
C ASP A 129 -9.01 -29.88 19.40
N ALA A 130 -8.08 -28.96 19.13
CA ALA A 130 -6.94 -28.80 20.03
C ALA A 130 -7.41 -27.97 21.23
N GLY A 131 -7.71 -28.62 22.37
CA GLY A 131 -8.07 -27.98 23.64
C GLY A 131 -6.94 -27.13 24.26
N ALA A 132 -6.27 -26.31 23.44
CA ALA A 132 -5.32 -25.31 23.85
C ALA A 132 -6.06 -24.24 24.64
N GLU A 133 -5.53 -23.90 25.81
CA GLU A 133 -6.10 -22.86 26.63
C GLU A 133 -6.13 -21.53 25.84
N PRO A 134 -7.18 -20.71 25.99
CA PRO A 134 -7.42 -19.52 25.16
C PRO A 134 -6.33 -18.43 25.15
N ASP A 135 -5.25 -18.54 25.93
CA ASP A 135 -4.39 -17.40 26.25
C ASP A 135 -3.03 -17.36 25.52
N ASP A 136 -2.53 -18.45 24.91
CA ASP A 136 -1.15 -18.48 24.39
C ASP A 136 -0.97 -18.94 22.93
N THR A 137 -2.06 -19.25 22.20
CA THR A 137 -1.92 -19.63 20.78
C THR A 137 -2.05 -18.38 19.91
N PRO A 138 -0.99 -17.95 19.18
CA PRO A 138 -1.11 -16.83 18.25
C PRO A 138 -2.23 -17.14 17.26
N ALA A 139 -3.15 -16.19 17.07
CA ALA A 139 -4.28 -16.35 16.16
C ALA A 139 -3.74 -16.74 14.77
N PRO A 140 -3.99 -17.98 14.28
CA PRO A 140 -3.37 -18.49 13.06
C PRO A 140 -3.86 -17.82 11.77
N ASP A 141 -4.68 -16.77 11.89
CA ASP A 141 -5.31 -16.03 10.81
C ASP A 141 -4.84 -14.57 10.74
N ALA A 142 -3.69 -14.25 11.34
CA ALA A 142 -3.21 -12.88 11.37
C ALA A 142 -2.80 -12.43 9.95
N GLN A 143 -3.64 -11.59 9.36
CA GLN A 143 -3.35 -10.90 8.11
C GLN A 143 -2.03 -10.13 8.23
N VAL A 144 -1.09 -10.41 7.31
CA VAL A 144 0.20 -9.71 7.25
C VAL A 144 0.08 -8.52 6.31
N SER A 145 0.50 -7.34 6.75
CA SER A 145 0.49 -6.13 5.93
C SER A 145 1.89 -5.53 5.83
N MET A 146 2.33 -5.26 4.62
CA MET A 146 3.58 -4.56 4.32
C MET A 146 3.24 -3.18 3.77
N LEU A 147 3.86 -2.14 4.32
CA LEU A 147 3.77 -0.78 3.81
C LEU A 147 5.13 -0.34 3.28
N ALA A 148 5.18 0.07 2.02
CA ALA A 148 6.38 0.53 1.34
C ALA A 148 6.20 1.96 0.81
N ARG A 149 7.31 2.71 0.77
CA ARG A 149 7.45 3.95 0.03
C ARG A 149 7.81 3.64 -1.42
N LEU A 150 7.21 4.41 -2.34
CA LEU A 150 7.56 4.47 -3.75
C LEU A 150 8.27 5.79 -4.02
N GLY A 151 9.57 5.76 -4.27
CA GLY A 151 10.39 6.95 -4.47
C GLY A 151 11.25 6.89 -5.72
N PRO A 152 12.04 7.93 -6.01
CA PRO A 152 13.06 7.89 -7.06
C PRO A 152 14.11 6.79 -6.84
N GLU A 153 14.32 6.35 -5.60
CA GLU A 153 15.19 5.26 -5.19
C GLU A 153 14.62 3.86 -5.48
N GLY A 154 13.30 3.74 -5.68
CA GLY A 154 12.62 2.46 -5.94
C GLY A 154 11.54 2.16 -4.91
N VAL A 155 11.46 0.88 -4.50
CA VAL A 155 10.55 0.38 -3.47
C VAL A 155 11.34 0.19 -2.16
N GLY A 156 10.97 0.94 -1.12
CA GLY A 156 11.54 0.81 0.22
C GLY A 156 10.47 0.43 1.24
N LEU A 157 10.68 -0.66 1.99
CA LEU A 157 9.76 -1.11 3.03
C LEU A 157 9.85 -0.20 4.27
N LEU A 158 8.73 0.37 4.67
CA LEU A 158 8.61 1.20 5.87
C LEU A 158 8.20 0.38 7.09
N ALA A 159 7.27 -0.57 6.91
CA ALA A 159 6.78 -1.39 8.00
C ALA A 159 6.18 -2.72 7.54
N THR A 160 6.24 -3.72 8.42
CA THR A 160 5.52 -4.99 8.30
C THR A 160 4.73 -5.21 9.59
N THR A 161 3.45 -5.50 9.48
CA THR A 161 2.53 -5.73 10.60
C THR A 161 1.78 -7.05 10.43
N GLY A 162 1.17 -7.55 11.50
CA GLY A 162 0.46 -8.85 11.48
C GLY A 162 1.35 -10.07 11.74
N THR A 163 2.66 -9.89 11.83
CA THR A 163 3.60 -10.89 12.34
C THR A 163 3.66 -10.88 13.87
N ALA A 164 4.26 -11.90 14.49
CA ALA A 164 4.45 -11.97 15.94
C ALA A 164 5.21 -10.76 16.52
N SER A 165 6.09 -10.16 15.70
CA SER A 165 6.77 -8.91 16.01
C SER A 165 6.73 -8.04 14.76
N GLY A 166 5.82 -7.06 14.74
CA GLY A 166 5.78 -6.08 13.67
C GLY A 166 7.10 -5.32 13.60
N LEU A 167 7.56 -5.02 12.39
CA LEU A 167 8.80 -4.30 12.12
C LEU A 167 8.49 -2.94 11.48
N SER A 168 9.34 -1.97 11.74
CA SER A 168 9.34 -0.66 11.06
C SER A 168 10.78 -0.23 10.86
N PHE A 169 11.09 0.44 9.75
CA PHE A 169 12.45 0.71 9.31
C PHE A 169 12.66 2.20 9.05
N SER A 170 13.78 2.75 9.52
CA SER A 170 14.20 4.14 9.34
C SER A 170 15.71 4.22 9.00
N PRO A 171 16.12 4.61 7.77
CA PRO A 171 15.28 4.85 6.59
C PRO A 171 14.53 3.58 6.14
N ALA A 172 13.71 3.69 5.09
CA ALA A 172 13.03 2.54 4.51
C ALA A 172 14.03 1.45 4.06
N LEU A 173 13.75 0.18 4.36
CA LEU A 173 14.56 -0.96 3.94
C LEU A 173 14.44 -1.15 2.41
N PRO A 174 15.54 -1.06 1.63
CA PRO A 174 15.47 -1.16 0.17
C PRO A 174 15.08 -2.56 -0.29
N VAL A 175 13.89 -2.70 -0.89
CA VAL A 175 13.36 -3.97 -1.40
C VAL A 175 13.64 -4.12 -2.89
N LEU A 176 13.47 -3.06 -3.67
CA LEU A 176 13.65 -3.10 -5.11
C LEU A 176 14.13 -1.75 -5.66
N PRO A 177 15.42 -1.60 -6.02
CA PRO A 177 15.96 -0.35 -6.54
C PRO A 177 15.29 0.12 -7.83
N ALA A 178 15.22 1.42 -8.04
CA ALA A 178 14.55 2.02 -9.21
C ALA A 178 15.14 1.59 -10.56
N ASP A 179 16.38 1.13 -10.61
CA ASP A 179 17.08 0.67 -11.82
C ASP A 179 17.30 -0.85 -11.83
N VAL A 180 16.50 -1.60 -11.05
CA VAL A 180 16.66 -3.06 -10.95
C VAL A 180 16.59 -3.76 -12.31
N VAL A 181 17.58 -4.62 -12.55
CA VAL A 181 17.70 -5.51 -13.69
C VAL A 181 18.32 -6.84 -13.22
N PRO A 182 18.26 -7.92 -14.02
CA PRO A 182 19.01 -9.14 -13.69
C PRO A 182 20.51 -8.86 -13.49
N GLY A 183 21.07 -9.35 -12.40
CA GLY A 183 22.45 -9.10 -11.96
C GLY A 183 22.63 -7.86 -11.07
N SER A 184 21.56 -7.12 -10.74
CA SER A 184 21.63 -6.02 -9.78
C SER A 184 21.96 -6.51 -8.37
N HIS A 185 22.72 -5.70 -7.64
CA HIS A 185 23.02 -5.85 -6.22
C HIS A 185 22.84 -4.50 -5.51
N TRP A 186 22.38 -4.52 -4.27
CA TRP A 186 22.22 -3.32 -3.44
C TRP A 186 22.43 -3.65 -1.97
N GLU A 187 22.67 -2.60 -1.18
CA GLU A 187 22.78 -2.67 0.27
C GLU A 187 21.93 -1.57 0.91
N GLY A 188 21.58 -1.76 2.17
CA GLY A 188 20.95 -0.73 2.98
C GLY A 188 21.20 -0.96 4.46
N GLU A 189 21.16 0.11 5.25
CA GLU A 189 21.28 0.04 6.70
C GLU A 189 20.44 1.14 7.35
N GLY A 190 20.05 0.91 8.60
CA GLY A 190 19.22 1.84 9.35
C GLY A 190 18.81 1.33 10.73
N GLU A 191 17.82 1.98 11.31
CA GLU A 191 17.15 1.57 12.53
C GLU A 191 15.94 0.71 12.20
N ALA A 192 15.72 -0.33 13.01
CA ALA A 192 14.53 -1.15 13.00
C ALA A 192 13.85 -1.06 14.37
N LEU A 193 12.51 -1.03 14.37
CA LEU A 193 11.67 -0.80 15.55
C LEU A 193 11.77 0.64 16.11
N PRO A 194 10.71 1.13 16.79
CA PRO A 194 10.71 2.47 17.38
C PRO A 194 11.88 2.69 18.35
N GLN A 195 12.34 3.94 18.50
CA GLN A 195 13.37 4.31 19.48
C GLN A 195 14.73 3.59 19.29
N GLY A 196 15.00 3.03 18.11
CA GLY A 196 16.25 2.34 17.82
C GLY A 196 16.44 1.07 18.67
N PHE A 197 15.37 0.33 18.94
CA PHE A 197 15.47 -0.95 19.65
C PHE A 197 16.25 -2.01 18.87
N ALA A 198 16.39 -1.86 17.55
CA ALA A 198 17.30 -2.63 16.72
C ALA A 198 17.91 -1.74 15.62
N THR A 199 19.02 -2.18 15.04
CA THR A 199 19.47 -1.72 13.72
C THR A 199 19.28 -2.82 12.70
N TYR A 200 19.23 -2.45 11.42
CA TYR A 200 19.21 -3.42 10.33
C TYR A 200 20.35 -3.17 9.34
N ARG A 201 20.82 -4.25 8.73
CA ARG A 201 21.62 -4.25 7.50
C ARG A 201 20.92 -5.18 6.53
N VAL A 202 20.84 -4.78 5.26
CA VAL A 202 20.29 -5.63 4.20
C VAL A 202 21.24 -5.67 3.03
N GLU A 203 21.41 -6.87 2.48
CA GLU A 203 22.03 -7.09 1.17
C GLU A 203 20.98 -7.67 0.23
N GLY A 204 20.86 -7.10 -0.96
CA GLY A 204 19.87 -7.49 -1.93
C GLY A 204 20.49 -7.85 -3.28
N SER A 205 19.88 -8.80 -3.97
CA SER A 205 20.26 -9.16 -5.33
C SER A 205 19.06 -9.53 -6.19
N ALA A 206 19.17 -9.35 -7.50
CA ALA A 206 18.16 -9.74 -8.46
C ALA A 206 18.74 -10.63 -9.56
N ALA A 207 18.07 -11.74 -9.86
CA ALA A 207 18.37 -12.63 -10.98
C ALA A 207 17.16 -12.75 -11.92
N ALA A 208 17.38 -13.12 -13.18
CA ALA A 208 16.28 -13.38 -14.10
C ALA A 208 15.51 -14.65 -13.67
N ALA A 209 14.19 -14.59 -13.71
CA ALA A 209 13.30 -15.71 -13.41
C ALA A 209 12.49 -16.14 -14.65
N ASP A 210 13.14 -16.23 -15.81
CA ASP A 210 12.49 -16.47 -17.10
C ASP A 210 11.70 -17.80 -17.16
N ALA A 211 12.04 -18.76 -16.31
CA ALA A 211 11.29 -20.00 -16.15
C ALA A 211 9.87 -19.79 -15.59
N VAL A 212 9.64 -18.69 -14.86
CA VAL A 212 8.33 -18.30 -14.32
C VAL A 212 7.56 -17.42 -15.30
N GLY A 213 8.26 -16.51 -15.99
CA GLY A 213 7.67 -15.65 -17.01
C GLY A 213 8.66 -14.61 -17.54
N GLU A 214 8.39 -14.12 -18.75
CA GLU A 214 9.22 -13.10 -19.39
C GLU A 214 9.32 -11.84 -18.53
N GLY A 215 10.56 -11.45 -18.20
CA GLY A 215 10.84 -10.24 -17.44
C GLY A 215 10.58 -10.32 -15.94
N CYS A 216 10.25 -11.50 -15.40
CA CYS A 216 10.20 -11.71 -13.96
C CYS A 216 11.62 -11.76 -13.35
N LEU A 217 11.74 -11.36 -12.09
CA LEU A 217 12.97 -11.41 -11.31
C LEU A 217 12.81 -12.34 -10.11
N THR A 218 13.88 -13.08 -9.78
CA THR A 218 14.07 -13.63 -8.44
C THR A 218 14.86 -12.59 -7.65
N VAL A 219 14.26 -12.06 -6.59
CA VAL A 219 14.87 -11.07 -5.69
C VAL A 219 15.18 -11.77 -4.38
N THR A 220 16.44 -11.73 -3.96
CA THR A 220 16.87 -12.25 -2.67
C THR A 220 17.34 -11.11 -1.79
N LEU A 221 16.81 -11.05 -0.57
CA LEU A 221 17.19 -10.11 0.48
C LEU A 221 17.74 -10.91 1.67
N GLU A 222 18.95 -10.58 2.09
CA GLU A 222 19.56 -11.05 3.33
C GLU A 222 19.50 -9.92 4.34
N LEU A 223 18.65 -10.07 5.35
CA LEU A 223 18.40 -9.08 6.39
C LEU A 223 19.06 -9.53 7.69
N GLU A 224 19.97 -8.71 8.20
CA GLU A 224 20.52 -8.81 9.54
C GLU A 224 19.84 -7.77 10.42
N LEU A 225 19.21 -8.21 11.51
CA LEU A 225 18.66 -7.36 12.57
C LEU A 225 19.54 -7.49 13.80
N VAL A 226 20.01 -6.37 14.35
CA VAL A 226 20.83 -6.33 15.56
C VAL A 226 20.04 -5.62 16.66
N PRO A 227 19.40 -6.36 17.58
CA PRO A 227 18.74 -5.76 18.74
C PRO A 227 19.76 -5.03 19.62
N ARG A 228 19.33 -3.93 20.25
CA ARG A 228 20.18 -3.13 21.14
C ARG A 228 20.83 -3.93 22.27
N ASP A 229 20.09 -4.90 22.82
CA ASP A 229 20.47 -5.72 23.96
C ASP A 229 20.44 -7.23 23.64
N GLY A 230 20.74 -7.62 22.39
CA GLY A 230 20.66 -9.02 21.95
C GLY A 230 21.69 -9.40 20.89
N ASP A 231 21.68 -10.68 20.53
CA ASP A 231 22.50 -11.21 19.43
C ASP A 231 21.88 -10.87 18.07
N PRO A 232 22.69 -10.66 17.01
CA PRO A 232 22.21 -10.48 15.66
C PRO A 232 21.35 -11.66 15.19
N VAL A 233 20.28 -11.34 14.49
CA VAL A 233 19.36 -12.28 13.86
C VAL A 233 19.44 -12.08 12.36
N THR A 234 19.62 -13.17 11.61
CA THR A 234 19.63 -13.14 10.15
C THR A 234 18.39 -13.82 9.58
N ALA A 235 17.82 -13.24 8.54
CA ALA A 235 16.73 -13.82 7.78
C ALA A 235 17.01 -13.64 6.28
N THR A 236 16.67 -14.64 5.49
CA THR A 236 16.74 -14.57 4.03
C THR A 236 15.34 -14.62 3.46
N GLN A 237 14.98 -13.64 2.65
CA GLN A 237 13.75 -13.62 1.87
C GLN A 237 14.08 -13.79 0.39
N THR A 238 13.35 -14.66 -0.30
CA THR A 238 13.44 -14.83 -1.75
C THR A 238 12.05 -14.71 -2.36
N ASP A 239 11.87 -13.68 -3.18
CA ASP A 239 10.60 -13.35 -3.82
C ASP A 239 10.75 -13.46 -5.34
N THR A 240 9.69 -13.90 -6.02
CA THR A 240 9.59 -13.77 -7.48
C THR A 240 8.71 -12.58 -7.84
N TRP A 241 9.30 -11.55 -8.46
CA TRP A 241 8.64 -10.33 -8.89
C TRP A 241 8.32 -10.38 -10.38
N CYS A 242 7.05 -10.23 -10.75
CA CYS A 242 6.64 -10.23 -12.16
C CYS A 242 6.02 -8.88 -12.56
N PRO A 243 6.31 -8.37 -13.78
CA PRO A 243 5.75 -7.11 -14.26
C PRO A 243 4.23 -7.02 -14.13
N GLY A 244 3.75 -5.94 -13.51
CA GLY A 244 2.33 -5.66 -13.27
C GLY A 244 1.62 -6.60 -12.28
N ARG A 245 2.34 -7.56 -11.68
CA ARG A 245 1.76 -8.57 -10.78
C ARG A 245 2.31 -8.53 -9.36
N GLY A 246 3.44 -7.86 -9.14
CA GLY A 246 4.13 -7.84 -7.85
C GLY A 246 4.84 -9.16 -7.55
N VAL A 247 4.91 -9.48 -6.26
CA VAL A 247 5.41 -10.75 -5.75
C VAL A 247 4.38 -11.84 -6.04
N VAL A 248 4.77 -12.86 -6.83
CA VAL A 248 3.92 -14.00 -7.21
C VAL A 248 4.31 -15.30 -6.50
N ALA A 249 5.46 -15.30 -5.84
CA ALA A 249 5.94 -16.37 -4.97
C ALA A 249 6.89 -15.75 -3.95
N SER A 250 6.82 -16.20 -2.70
CA SER A 250 7.66 -15.72 -1.59
C SER A 250 8.14 -16.91 -0.78
N ARG A 251 9.40 -16.88 -0.37
CA ARG A 251 9.96 -17.85 0.58
C ARG A 251 10.83 -17.09 1.56
N ALA A 252 10.57 -17.24 2.84
CA ALA A 252 11.42 -16.74 3.90
C ALA A 252 12.06 -17.91 4.66
N THR A 253 13.33 -17.76 4.99
CA THR A 253 14.07 -18.60 5.93
C THR A 253 14.51 -17.69 7.07
N GLY A 254 13.97 -17.91 8.27
CA GLY A 254 14.30 -17.13 9.46
C GLY A 254 15.30 -17.83 10.38
N PRO A 255 15.72 -17.17 11.47
CA PRO A 255 16.46 -17.84 12.55
C PRO A 255 15.59 -18.96 13.15
N ASP A 256 16.22 -20.12 13.41
CA ASP A 256 15.62 -21.19 14.22
C ASP A 256 15.49 -20.77 15.70
#